data_AF-A0A9Q3H7Z3-F1
#
_entry.id   AF-A0A9Q3H7Z3-F1
#
_cell.length_a   1.000
_cell.length_b   1.000
_cell.length_c   1.000
_cell.angle_alpha   90.00
_cell.angle_beta   90.00
_cell.angle_gamma   90.00
#
_symmetry.space_group_name_H-M   'P 1'
#
loop_
_entity.id
_entity.type
_entity.pdbx_description
1 polymer ?
#
loop_
_entity_poly.entity_id
_entity_poly.type
_entity_poly.pdbx_seq_one_letter_code
_entity_poly.pdbx_strand_id
1 'polypeptide(L)'
;MAKAPQDLNDVEAFPEHRWLGAFEEAGFSPRQSKIALIILNTPIDISQTSNFLNIWNRSSLRICADGGANRLFAFSNSLKENGSISEELVPDYIKGDLDSIQHCVKAHYESFGSCKVLHDSNQNSTDLGKCLELVEEFCPAGQTLIIHGGLTGRLDQTIHTLHTLLMLQSDPPASVEGYKFPKPRGETWVVDTDARSMACALRPQVKHCLSVPKSRKQECLTCGILPIGVAAAVVTTRGLRWNLTNTEVSMMGLLSTSNQVLEDTEIVEIITNQPVIWTMEIPICS
;
A
#
# COMPACT_ATOMS: atom_id res chain seq x y z
N MET A 1 29.20 -13.85 -9.13
CA MET A 1 28.80 -14.21 -10.51
C MET A 1 27.38 -13.75 -10.70
N ALA A 2 27.12 -12.77 -11.57
CA ALA A 2 25.76 -12.40 -11.93
C ALA A 2 25.12 -13.61 -12.66
N LYS A 3 23.97 -14.09 -12.17
CA LYS A 3 23.15 -15.06 -12.92
C LYS A 3 22.89 -14.45 -14.31
N ALA A 4 23.00 -15.27 -15.36
CA ALA A 4 22.56 -14.86 -16.70
C ALA A 4 21.12 -14.31 -16.62
N PRO A 5 20.76 -13.29 -17.42
CA PRO A 5 19.38 -12.81 -17.46
C PRO A 5 18.47 -13.98 -17.77
N GLN A 6 17.55 -14.31 -16.86
CA GLN A 6 16.52 -15.31 -17.13
C GLN A 6 15.65 -14.77 -18.27
N ASP A 7 15.40 -15.62 -19.26
CA ASP A 7 14.51 -15.31 -20.36
C ASP A 7 13.09 -15.10 -19.81
N LEU A 8 12.59 -13.86 -19.84
CA LEU A 8 11.27 -13.49 -19.34
C LEU A 8 10.14 -13.88 -20.29
N ASN A 9 10.44 -14.60 -21.38
CA ASN A 9 9.43 -15.06 -22.34
C ASN A 9 8.69 -16.32 -21.86
N ASP A 10 9.32 -17.18 -21.05
CA ASP A 10 8.67 -18.35 -20.45
C ASP A 10 8.07 -17.99 -19.07
N VAL A 11 6.94 -17.28 -19.13
CA VAL A 11 6.19 -16.78 -17.97
C VAL A 11 5.85 -17.90 -16.97
N GLU A 12 5.63 -19.13 -17.45
CA GLU A 12 5.26 -20.28 -16.63
C GLU A 12 6.43 -20.90 -15.85
N ALA A 13 7.67 -20.53 -16.17
CA ALA A 13 8.85 -21.01 -15.46
C ALA A 13 9.07 -20.34 -14.08
N PHE A 14 8.31 -19.28 -13.76
CA PHE A 14 8.48 -18.51 -12.53
C PHE A 14 7.50 -18.94 -11.43
N PRO A 15 7.94 -18.98 -10.15
CA PRO A 15 7.02 -19.22 -9.04
C PRO A 15 5.97 -18.11 -8.98
N GLU A 16 4.73 -18.49 -8.68
CA GLU A 16 3.60 -17.55 -8.59
C GLU A 16 3.52 -16.87 -7.22
N HIS A 17 3.26 -15.56 -7.23
CA HIS A 17 2.80 -14.80 -6.07
C HIS A 17 1.47 -14.14 -6.42
N ARG A 18 0.40 -14.66 -5.82
CA ARG A 18 -0.95 -14.13 -5.97
C ARG A 18 -1.22 -13.04 -4.94
N TRP A 19 -1.66 -11.90 -5.44
CA TRP A 19 -2.11 -10.78 -4.63
C TRP A 19 -3.63 -10.80 -4.62
N LEU A 20 -4.22 -10.88 -3.43
CA LEU A 20 -5.67 -10.79 -3.27
C LEU A 20 -6.14 -9.35 -3.52
N GLY A 21 -5.25 -8.37 -3.41
CA GLY A 21 -5.57 -6.97 -3.62
C GLY A 21 -6.19 -6.32 -2.38
N ALA A 22 -6.06 -4.99 -2.28
CA ALA A 22 -6.49 -4.25 -1.09
C ALA A 22 -8.00 -4.39 -0.78
N PHE A 23 -8.81 -4.65 -1.80
CA PHE A 23 -10.27 -4.56 -1.72
C PHE A 23 -11.00 -5.90 -1.92
N GLU A 24 -10.34 -7.06 -2.05
CA GLU A 24 -11.08 -8.31 -2.26
C GLU A 24 -11.99 -8.68 -1.08
N GLU A 25 -13.23 -9.07 -1.39
CA GLU A 25 -14.16 -9.66 -0.43
C GLU A 25 -13.76 -11.11 -0.16
N ALA A 26 -13.63 -11.47 1.12
CA ALA A 26 -13.17 -12.79 1.55
C ALA A 26 -14.17 -13.89 1.18
N GLY A 27 -14.05 -14.43 -0.04
CA GLY A 27 -14.75 -15.63 -0.49
C GLY A 27 -14.10 -16.95 -0.04
N PHE A 28 -12.97 -16.91 0.68
CA PHE A 28 -12.24 -18.11 1.10
C PHE A 28 -11.87 -18.09 2.58
N SER A 29 -12.65 -18.83 3.38
CA SER A 29 -12.35 -19.34 4.73
C SER A 29 -12.17 -18.32 5.89
N PRO A 30 -12.80 -18.56 7.07
CA PRO A 30 -12.65 -17.73 8.28
C PRO A 30 -11.27 -17.79 8.95
N ARG A 31 -10.26 -18.43 8.34
CA ARG A 31 -8.84 -18.24 8.70
C ARG A 31 -8.27 -16.97 8.05
N GLN A 32 -9.05 -15.89 8.12
CA GLN A 32 -8.86 -14.61 7.42
C GLN A 32 -7.43 -14.08 7.56
N SER A 33 -6.83 -13.68 6.43
CA SER A 33 -5.64 -12.84 6.42
C SER A 33 -5.96 -11.54 7.16
N LYS A 34 -5.46 -11.45 8.39
CA LYS A 34 -5.55 -10.26 9.22
C LYS A 34 -4.80 -9.12 8.53
N ILE A 35 -5.48 -8.00 8.31
CA ILE A 35 -4.87 -6.79 7.76
C ILE A 35 -4.30 -5.95 8.92
N ALA A 36 -3.11 -5.39 8.71
CA ALA A 36 -2.61 -4.26 9.46
C ALA A 36 -2.81 -2.98 8.64
N LEU A 37 -3.40 -1.95 9.23
CA LEU A 37 -3.67 -0.67 8.59
C LEU A 37 -2.85 0.43 9.28
N ILE A 38 -2.07 1.16 8.49
CA ILE A 38 -1.43 2.42 8.89
C ILE A 38 -2.13 3.56 8.15
N ILE A 39 -2.60 4.59 8.85
CA ILE A 39 -3.22 5.78 8.27
C ILE A 39 -2.25 6.95 8.37
N LEU A 40 -1.80 7.46 7.22
CA LEU A 40 -0.89 8.59 7.13
C LEU A 40 -1.63 9.94 7.17
N ASN A 41 -0.87 11.02 7.27
CA ASN A 41 -1.41 12.39 7.31
C ASN A 41 -1.85 12.92 5.92
N THR A 42 -2.71 12.15 5.26
CA THR A 42 -3.35 12.48 3.97
C THR A 42 -4.87 12.49 4.15
N PRO A 43 -5.62 13.41 3.51
CA PRO A 43 -7.08 13.36 3.53
C PRO A 43 -7.66 11.98 3.17
N ILE A 44 -8.78 11.61 3.80
CA ILE A 44 -9.56 10.43 3.44
C ILE A 44 -10.75 10.95 2.62
N ASP A 45 -10.84 10.57 1.34
CA ASP A 45 -11.88 11.06 0.43
C ASP A 45 -13.24 10.45 0.81
N ILE A 46 -14.20 11.32 1.16
CA ILE A 46 -15.56 10.91 1.56
C ILE A 46 -16.29 10.14 0.45
N SER A 47 -15.97 10.40 -0.82
CA SER A 47 -16.54 9.65 -1.94
C SER A 47 -16.05 8.20 -2.01
N GLN A 48 -14.98 7.86 -1.28
CA GLN A 48 -14.40 6.52 -1.17
C GLN A 48 -14.74 5.83 0.16
N THR A 49 -15.81 6.26 0.84
CA THR A 49 -16.24 5.72 2.14
C THR A 49 -16.32 4.19 2.16
N SER A 50 -16.95 3.58 1.15
CA SER A 50 -17.08 2.11 1.07
C SER A 50 -15.72 1.40 1.01
N ASN A 51 -14.79 1.94 0.23
CA ASN A 51 -13.43 1.41 0.10
C ASN A 51 -12.65 1.53 1.41
N PHE A 52 -12.70 2.70 2.06
CA PHE A 52 -12.03 2.92 3.34
C PHE A 52 -12.61 2.03 4.44
N LEU A 53 -13.95 1.97 4.58
CA LEU A 53 -14.60 1.15 5.60
C LEU A 53 -14.39 -0.36 5.37
N ASN A 54 -14.28 -0.82 4.12
CA ASN A 54 -13.91 -2.21 3.81
C ASN A 54 -12.54 -2.55 4.42
N ILE A 55 -11.54 -1.69 4.17
CA ILE A 55 -10.19 -1.85 4.72
C ILE A 55 -10.23 -1.78 6.25
N TRP A 56 -10.89 -0.76 6.81
CA TRP A 56 -11.00 -0.55 8.26
C TRP A 56 -11.58 -1.77 8.97
N ASN A 57 -12.71 -2.29 8.50
CA ASN A 57 -13.43 -3.40 9.13
C ASN A 57 -12.66 -4.73 9.06
N ARG A 58 -11.85 -4.94 8.03
CA ARG A 58 -10.98 -6.11 7.87
C ARG A 58 -9.65 -5.99 8.61
N SER A 59 -9.30 -4.79 9.06
CA SER A 59 -8.06 -4.51 9.79
C SER A 59 -8.16 -4.95 11.23
N SER A 60 -7.23 -5.82 11.63
CA SER A 60 -7.08 -6.31 13.02
C SER A 60 -6.13 -5.47 13.86
N LEU A 61 -5.36 -4.59 13.20
CA LEU A 61 -4.50 -3.59 13.81
C LEU A 61 -4.67 -2.30 13.00
N ARG A 62 -4.99 -1.21 13.68
CA ARG A 62 -5.25 0.11 13.08
C ARG A 62 -4.37 1.14 13.78
N ILE A 63 -3.45 1.75 13.02
CA ILE A 63 -2.48 2.69 13.53
C ILE A 63 -2.63 4.00 12.78
N CYS A 64 -2.72 5.12 13.48
CA CYS A 64 -2.56 6.43 12.89
C CYS A 64 -1.11 6.92 13.07
N ALA A 65 -0.49 7.32 11.98
CA ALA A 65 0.83 7.94 11.98
C ALA A 65 0.67 9.44 12.28
N ASP A 66 0.92 9.83 13.52
CA ASP A 66 0.77 11.19 14.04
C ASP A 66 -0.48 11.93 13.51
N GLY A 67 -0.30 12.89 12.59
CA GLY A 67 -1.36 13.69 12.00
C GLY A 67 -2.40 12.90 11.20
N GLY A 68 -2.14 11.63 10.87
CA GLY A 68 -3.14 10.68 10.37
C GLY A 68 -4.34 10.53 11.31
N ALA A 69 -4.17 10.75 12.61
CA ALA A 69 -5.27 10.79 13.58
C ALA A 69 -6.23 11.95 13.32
N ASN A 70 -5.72 13.13 12.92
CA ASN A 70 -6.58 14.25 12.55
C ASN A 70 -7.44 13.91 11.33
N ARG A 71 -6.88 13.16 10.37
CA ARG A 71 -7.55 12.74 9.14
C ARG A 71 -8.67 11.76 9.44
N LEU A 72 -8.38 10.76 10.28
CA LEU A 72 -9.37 9.81 10.75
C LEU A 72 -10.50 10.50 11.53
N PHE A 73 -10.15 11.43 12.44
CA PHE A 73 -11.12 12.17 13.24
C PHE A 73 -12.06 13.01 12.37
N ALA A 74 -11.51 13.77 11.41
CA ALA A 74 -12.32 14.58 10.50
C ALA A 74 -13.27 13.69 9.67
N PHE A 75 -12.75 12.60 9.10
CA PHE A 75 -13.53 11.66 8.31
C PHE A 75 -14.64 10.98 9.12
N SER A 76 -14.30 10.47 10.31
CA SER A 76 -15.25 9.83 11.23
C SER A 76 -16.40 10.76 11.63
N ASN A 77 -16.09 12.03 11.94
CA ASN A 77 -17.13 13.03 12.20
C ASN A 77 -18.04 13.27 11.00
N SER A 78 -17.48 13.42 9.79
CA SER A 78 -18.29 13.58 8.57
C SER A 78 -19.20 12.37 8.32
N LEU A 79 -18.74 11.15 8.62
CA LEU A 79 -19.57 9.94 8.52
C LEU A 79 -20.67 9.87 9.58
N LYS A 80 -20.45 10.43 10.77
CA LYS A 80 -21.49 10.51 11.80
C LYS A 80 -22.54 11.56 11.45
N GLU A 81 -22.11 12.72 10.95
CA GLU A 81 -23.00 13.81 10.53
C GLU A 81 -23.93 13.38 9.39
N ASN A 82 -23.43 12.58 8.44
CA ASN A 82 -24.23 12.08 7.33
C ASN A 82 -24.96 10.75 7.63
N GLY A 83 -24.81 10.21 8.85
CA GLY A 83 -25.47 8.98 9.30
C GLY A 83 -24.91 7.67 8.73
N SER A 84 -23.74 7.68 8.08
CA SER A 84 -23.11 6.47 7.53
C SER A 84 -22.56 5.54 8.60
N ILE A 85 -22.20 6.06 9.77
CA ILE A 85 -21.78 5.28 10.95
C ILE A 85 -22.46 5.80 12.21
N SER A 86 -22.72 4.90 13.16
CA SER A 86 -23.26 5.24 14.48
C SER A 86 -22.19 5.47 15.54
N GLU A 87 -21.02 4.84 15.38
CA GLU A 87 -19.93 4.84 16.35
C GLU A 87 -18.67 5.50 15.76
N GLU A 88 -17.82 6.02 16.64
CA GLU A 88 -16.55 6.65 16.27
C GLU A 88 -15.56 5.61 15.71
N LEU A 89 -14.82 5.97 14.66
CA LEU A 89 -13.69 5.18 14.20
C LEU A 89 -12.49 5.41 15.13
N VAL A 90 -12.28 4.47 16.06
CA VAL A 90 -11.19 4.53 17.05
C VAL A 90 -10.02 3.63 16.61
N PRO A 91 -8.80 4.17 16.40
CA PRO A 91 -7.62 3.35 16.09
C PRO A 91 -7.09 2.66 17.36
N ASP A 92 -6.32 1.59 17.19
CA ASP A 92 -5.66 0.91 18.31
C ASP A 92 -4.48 1.72 18.83
N TYR A 93 -3.74 2.36 17.91
CA TYR A 93 -2.56 3.15 18.23
C TYR A 93 -2.52 4.46 17.45
N ILE A 94 -1.97 5.49 18.09
CA ILE A 94 -1.46 6.70 17.42
C ILE A 94 0.03 6.77 17.75
N LYS A 95 0.91 6.74 16.74
CA LYS A 95 2.36 6.79 16.95
C LYS A 95 3.02 7.83 16.06
N GLY A 96 3.98 8.55 16.61
CA GLY A 96 4.80 9.54 15.93
C GLY A 96 5.53 10.44 16.92
N ASP A 97 6.17 11.51 16.45
CA ASP A 97 6.67 12.57 17.34
C ASP A 97 5.55 13.49 17.86
N LEU A 98 4.32 13.31 17.35
CA LEU A 98 3.11 13.98 17.82
C LEU A 98 3.14 15.51 17.61
N ASP A 99 3.87 15.96 16.59
CA ASP A 99 3.97 17.37 16.22
C ASP A 99 2.83 17.83 15.30
N SER A 100 2.19 16.87 14.62
CA SER A 100 1.16 17.11 13.61
C SER A 100 -0.25 16.86 14.16
N ILE A 101 -0.44 15.95 15.13
CA ILE A 101 -1.73 15.72 15.77
C ILE A 101 -2.19 16.94 16.57
N GLN A 102 -3.46 17.32 16.40
CA GLN A 102 -4.05 18.41 17.17
C GLN A 102 -4.30 17.98 18.62
N HIS A 103 -4.06 18.88 19.59
CA HIS A 103 -4.26 18.58 21.01
C HIS A 103 -5.68 18.07 21.34
N CYS A 104 -6.71 18.64 20.72
CA CYS A 104 -8.09 18.19 20.93
C CYS A 104 -8.34 16.79 20.37
N VAL A 105 -7.76 16.45 19.21
CA VAL A 105 -7.87 15.13 18.58
C VAL A 105 -7.13 14.08 19.40
N LYS A 106 -5.93 14.42 19.88
CA LYS A 106 -5.17 13.56 20.80
C LYS A 106 -6.00 13.25 22.06
N ALA A 107 -6.48 14.29 22.76
CA ALA A 107 -7.28 14.13 23.97
C ALA A 107 -8.58 13.36 23.72
N HIS A 108 -9.21 13.56 22.56
CA HIS A 108 -10.40 12.82 22.14
C HIS A 108 -10.13 11.32 22.07
N TYR A 109 -9.08 10.89 21.35
CA TYR A 109 -8.77 9.47 21.23
C TYR A 109 -8.24 8.85 22.53
N GLU A 110 -7.48 9.59 23.35
CA GLU A 110 -7.05 9.14 24.69
C GLU A 110 -8.24 8.85 25.61
N SER A 111 -9.36 9.58 25.44
CA SER A 111 -10.56 9.42 26.27
C SER A 111 -11.28 8.07 26.09
N PHE A 112 -11.09 7.37 24.96
CA PHE A 112 -11.71 6.05 24.73
C PHE A 112 -11.05 4.93 25.52
N GLY A 113 -9.83 5.11 26.02
CA GLY A 113 -9.05 4.11 26.76
C GLY A 113 -8.56 2.91 25.93
N SER A 114 -9.22 2.60 24.81
CA SER A 114 -8.82 1.56 23.85
C SER A 114 -7.69 1.99 22.92
N CYS A 115 -7.59 3.29 22.61
CA CYS A 115 -6.52 3.86 21.78
C CYS A 115 -5.29 4.21 22.62
N LYS A 116 -4.11 3.72 22.22
CA LYS A 116 -2.84 4.02 22.87
C LYS A 116 -2.05 5.06 22.07
N VAL A 117 -1.78 6.21 22.67
CA VAL A 117 -0.93 7.24 22.07
C VAL A 117 0.53 7.05 22.49
N LEU A 118 1.40 6.81 21.52
CA LEU A 118 2.82 6.51 21.71
C LEU A 118 3.67 7.61 21.10
N HIS A 119 4.34 8.37 21.96
CA HIS A 119 5.31 9.40 21.54
C HIS A 119 6.66 8.76 21.24
N ASP A 120 7.22 9.07 20.07
CA ASP A 120 8.53 8.62 19.62
C ASP A 120 9.31 9.81 19.03
N SER A 121 10.32 10.24 19.79
CA SER A 121 11.13 11.42 19.50
C SER A 121 12.27 11.17 18.50
N ASN A 122 12.35 9.99 17.87
CA ASN A 122 13.40 9.69 16.91
C ASN A 122 13.21 10.49 15.60
N GLN A 123 14.06 11.50 15.40
CA GLN A 123 14.05 12.37 14.23
C GLN A 123 14.71 11.75 12.99
N ASN A 124 15.38 10.59 13.12
CA ASN A 124 15.98 9.88 11.99
C ASN A 124 15.02 8.86 11.35
N SER A 125 13.76 8.79 11.80
CA SER A 125 12.72 7.93 11.24
C SER A 125 11.45 8.75 11.01
N THR A 126 10.74 8.45 9.92
CA THR A 126 9.44 9.07 9.62
C THR A 126 8.35 8.42 10.47
N ASP A 127 7.18 9.06 10.60
CA ASP A 127 6.07 8.44 11.35
C ASP A 127 5.57 7.14 10.71
N LEU A 128 5.68 7.00 9.39
CA LEU A 128 5.47 5.71 8.71
C LEU A 128 6.47 4.66 9.22
N GLY A 129 7.76 5.00 9.26
CA GLY A 129 8.81 4.12 9.80
C GLY A 129 8.55 3.72 11.25
N LYS A 130 8.19 4.68 12.11
CA LYS A 130 7.82 4.45 13.51
C LYS A 130 6.61 3.50 13.61
N CYS A 131 5.59 3.66 12.77
CA CYS A 131 4.41 2.79 12.75
C CYS A 131 4.72 1.37 12.27
N LEU A 132 5.65 1.21 11.32
CA LEU A 132 6.09 -0.11 10.86
C LEU A 132 6.70 -0.94 11.99
N GLU A 133 7.35 -0.31 12.98
CA GLU A 133 7.85 -1.03 14.15
C GLU A 133 6.74 -1.68 14.98
N LEU A 134 5.59 -1.00 15.13
CA LEU A 134 4.42 -1.58 15.79
C LEU A 134 3.84 -2.73 14.95
N VAL A 135 3.80 -2.57 13.63
CA VAL A 135 3.37 -3.64 12.73
C VAL A 135 4.29 -4.85 12.84
N GLU A 136 5.61 -4.68 12.97
CA GLU A 136 6.54 -5.79 13.23
C GLU A 136 6.36 -6.44 14.60
N GLU A 137 5.97 -5.68 15.61
CA GLU A 137 5.72 -6.19 16.96
C GLU A 137 4.43 -7.03 17.03
N PHE A 138 3.35 -6.55 16.41
CA PHE A 138 2.01 -7.13 16.57
C PHE A 138 1.55 -8.01 15.41
N CYS A 139 2.13 -7.85 14.22
CA CYS A 139 1.69 -8.56 13.01
C CYS A 139 2.81 -9.45 12.46
N PRO A 140 2.62 -10.78 12.37
CA PRO A 140 3.55 -11.67 11.68
C PRO A 140 3.76 -11.28 10.20
N ALA A 141 4.89 -11.69 9.61
CA ALA A 141 5.28 -11.34 8.23
C ALA A 141 4.31 -11.80 7.13
N GLY A 142 3.44 -12.77 7.43
CA GLY A 142 2.42 -13.28 6.50
C GLY A 142 1.09 -12.51 6.47
N GLN A 143 0.95 -11.46 7.28
CA GLN A 143 -0.24 -10.59 7.25
C GLN A 143 -0.09 -9.48 6.23
N THR A 144 -1.19 -9.17 5.54
CA THR A 144 -1.27 -8.06 4.59
C THR A 144 -1.13 -6.73 5.32
N LEU A 145 -0.27 -5.85 4.80
CA LEU A 145 -0.12 -4.48 5.29
C LEU A 145 -0.78 -3.53 4.28
N ILE A 146 -1.65 -2.65 4.77
CA ILE A 146 -2.20 -1.53 4.01
C ILE A 146 -1.73 -0.23 4.64
N ILE A 147 -1.10 0.61 3.84
CA ILE A 147 -0.72 1.98 4.17
C ILE A 147 -1.73 2.89 3.47
N HIS A 148 -2.54 3.62 4.22
CA HIS A 148 -3.53 4.53 3.69
C HIS A 148 -2.96 5.95 3.59
N GLY A 149 -2.95 6.51 2.38
CA GLY A 149 -2.38 7.82 2.07
C GLY A 149 -0.90 7.76 1.67
N GLY A 150 -0.30 8.94 1.48
CA GLY A 150 1.12 9.09 1.14
C GLY A 150 1.45 9.03 -0.35
N LEU A 151 0.48 8.97 -1.26
CA LEU A 151 0.70 9.12 -2.71
C LEU A 151 0.38 10.54 -3.23
N THR A 152 -0.20 11.38 -2.38
CA THR A 152 -0.48 12.81 -2.64
C THR A 152 0.13 13.71 -1.54
N GLY A 153 0.10 15.03 -1.77
CA GLY A 153 0.62 16.04 -0.87
C GLY A 153 2.09 16.39 -1.11
N ARG A 154 2.91 16.34 -0.05
CA ARG A 154 4.33 16.68 -0.13
C ARG A 154 5.10 15.63 -0.93
N LEU A 155 5.73 16.07 -2.03
CA LEU A 155 6.45 15.18 -2.95
C LEU A 155 7.53 14.33 -2.26
N ASP A 156 8.29 14.90 -1.32
CA ASP A 156 9.33 14.19 -0.58
C ASP A 156 8.75 13.03 0.26
N GLN A 157 7.56 13.22 0.84
CA GLN A 157 6.84 12.19 1.58
C GLN A 157 6.24 11.13 0.65
N THR A 158 5.79 11.54 -0.54
CA THR A 158 5.36 10.59 -1.58
C THR A 158 6.48 9.68 -2.02
N ILE A 159 7.66 10.25 -2.30
CA ILE A 159 8.85 9.47 -2.64
C ILE A 159 9.28 8.58 -1.46
N HIS A 160 9.19 9.06 -0.22
CA HIS A 160 9.47 8.23 0.96
C HIS A 160 8.53 7.03 1.10
N THR A 161 7.25 7.20 0.77
CA THR A 161 6.26 6.11 0.77
C THR A 161 6.61 5.04 -0.28
N LEU A 162 6.96 5.45 -1.50
CA LEU A 162 7.41 4.54 -2.56
C LEU A 162 8.74 3.86 -2.22
N HIS A 163 9.68 4.60 -1.61
CA HIS A 163 10.92 4.04 -1.08
C HIS A 163 10.64 2.95 -0.05
N THR A 164 9.73 3.20 0.89
CA THR A 164 9.33 2.24 1.93
C THR A 164 8.74 0.96 1.34
N LEU A 165 7.91 1.06 0.30
CA LEU A 165 7.39 -0.12 -0.41
C LEU A 165 8.50 -1.00 -0.99
N LEU A 166 9.51 -0.39 -1.63
CA LEU A 166 10.65 -1.13 -2.20
C LEU A 166 11.49 -1.82 -1.11
N MET A 167 11.68 -1.14 0.02
CA MET A 167 12.39 -1.69 1.18
C MET A 167 11.68 -2.90 1.79
N LEU A 168 10.34 -2.88 1.82
CA LEU A 168 9.53 -4.00 2.34
C LEU A 168 9.53 -5.25 1.46
N GLN A 169 9.96 -5.14 0.19
CA GLN A 169 10.05 -6.27 -0.76
C GLN A 169 11.47 -6.83 -0.93
N SER A 170 12.46 -6.21 -0.30
CA SER A 170 13.88 -6.53 -0.48
C SER A 170 14.50 -6.93 0.85
N ASP A 171 15.46 -7.86 0.82
CA ASP A 171 16.30 -8.08 1.99
C ASP A 171 17.06 -6.79 2.31
N PRO A 172 17.11 -6.36 3.58
CA PRO A 172 17.82 -5.15 3.94
C PRO A 172 19.30 -5.30 3.57
N PRO A 173 19.95 -4.25 3.05
CA PRO A 173 21.39 -4.29 2.82
C PRO A 173 22.10 -4.60 4.14
N ALA A 174 23.25 -5.28 4.06
CA ALA A 174 24.04 -5.66 5.24
C ALA A 174 24.36 -4.42 6.08
N SER A 175 23.58 -4.23 7.16
CA SER A 175 23.67 -3.22 8.21
C SER A 175 24.28 -1.87 7.80
N VAL A 176 23.43 -0.91 7.43
CA VAL A 176 23.79 0.51 7.51
C VAL A 176 23.72 0.89 9.00
N GLU A 177 24.86 1.22 9.60
CA GLU A 177 24.95 1.55 11.02
C GLU A 177 24.01 2.72 11.37
N GLY A 178 23.16 2.53 12.40
CA GLY A 178 22.20 3.53 12.84
C GLY A 178 20.88 3.60 12.07
N TYR A 179 20.71 2.85 10.98
CA TYR A 179 19.45 2.79 10.23
C TYR A 179 18.73 1.44 10.44
N LYS A 180 17.54 1.49 11.03
CA LYS A 180 16.71 0.31 11.23
C LYS A 180 15.84 0.08 10.00
N PHE A 181 16.20 -0.92 9.21
CA PHE A 181 15.41 -1.32 8.05
C PHE A 181 14.16 -2.08 8.49
N PRO A 182 13.00 -1.84 7.85
CA PRO A 182 11.83 -2.65 8.10
C PRO A 182 12.09 -4.07 7.59
N LYS A 183 11.52 -5.06 8.28
CA LYS A 183 11.60 -6.46 7.86
C LYS A 183 10.84 -6.68 6.55
N PRO A 184 11.34 -7.53 5.64
CA PRO A 184 10.61 -7.91 4.44
C PRO A 184 9.22 -8.45 4.80
N ARG A 185 8.22 -8.06 4.00
CA ARG A 185 6.82 -8.48 4.15
C ARG A 185 6.29 -9.02 2.84
N GLY A 186 5.25 -9.84 2.94
CA GLY A 186 4.50 -10.33 1.78
C GLY A 186 3.69 -9.20 1.13
N GLU A 187 2.37 -9.38 1.07
CA GLU A 187 1.47 -8.43 0.41
C GLU A 187 1.40 -7.09 1.16
N THR A 188 1.99 -6.04 0.59
CA THR A 188 1.89 -4.66 1.09
C THR A 188 1.34 -3.74 0.01
N TRP A 189 0.29 -3.01 0.34
CA TRP A 189 -0.35 -2.02 -0.53
C TRP A 189 -0.30 -0.64 0.10
N VAL A 190 -0.05 0.38 -0.74
CA VAL A 190 -0.42 1.75 -0.44
C VAL A 190 -1.74 2.03 -1.13
N VAL A 191 -2.72 2.58 -0.41
CA VAL A 191 -4.03 2.96 -0.94
C VAL A 191 -4.26 4.42 -0.55
N ASP A 192 -4.33 5.31 -1.53
CA ASP A 192 -4.54 6.73 -1.29
C ASP A 192 -5.86 7.15 -1.94
N THR A 193 -6.91 7.27 -1.12
CA THR A 193 -8.24 7.66 -1.59
C THR A 193 -8.30 9.09 -2.12
N ASP A 194 -7.43 9.99 -1.64
CA ASP A 194 -7.38 11.38 -2.10
C ASP A 194 -6.69 11.45 -3.47
N ALA A 195 -5.60 10.70 -3.67
CA ALA A 195 -4.96 10.51 -4.97
C ALA A 195 -5.77 9.63 -5.95
N ARG A 196 -6.77 8.90 -5.43
CA ARG A 196 -7.51 7.83 -6.13
C ARG A 196 -6.60 6.77 -6.77
N SER A 197 -5.48 6.48 -6.10
CA SER A 197 -4.44 5.59 -6.60
C SER A 197 -4.04 4.57 -5.54
N MET A 198 -3.67 3.39 -5.99
CA MET A 198 -3.07 2.36 -5.15
C MET A 198 -1.79 1.83 -5.80
N ALA A 199 -0.84 1.43 -4.97
CA ALA A 199 0.47 0.96 -5.42
C ALA A 199 1.01 -0.18 -4.57
N CYS A 200 1.82 -1.04 -5.18
CA CYS A 200 2.63 -2.04 -4.47
C CYS A 200 3.99 -2.20 -5.14
N ALA A 201 4.98 -2.67 -4.39
CA ALA A 201 6.27 -3.03 -4.96
C ALA A 201 6.27 -4.50 -5.41
N LEU A 202 6.83 -4.75 -6.58
CA LEU A 202 6.99 -6.06 -7.19
C LEU A 202 8.46 -6.44 -7.21
N ARG A 203 8.80 -7.62 -6.71
CA ARG A 203 10.17 -8.12 -6.63
C ARG A 203 10.52 -8.99 -7.85
N PRO A 204 11.79 -9.09 -8.23
CA PRO A 204 12.18 -9.91 -9.37
C PRO A 204 12.07 -11.42 -9.07
N GLN A 205 12.22 -12.23 -10.12
CA GLN A 205 12.27 -13.71 -10.07
C GLN A 205 10.95 -14.38 -9.63
N VAL A 206 9.82 -13.70 -9.81
CA VAL A 206 8.47 -14.17 -9.45
C VAL A 206 7.48 -13.72 -10.51
N LYS A 207 6.47 -14.55 -10.79
CA LYS A 207 5.28 -14.16 -11.54
C LYS A 207 4.26 -13.59 -10.58
N HIS A 208 4.08 -12.27 -10.60
CA HIS A 208 3.06 -11.61 -9.80
C HIS A 208 1.72 -11.68 -10.51
N CYS A 209 0.71 -12.23 -9.83
CA CYS A 209 -0.66 -12.33 -10.31
C CYS A 209 -1.53 -11.40 -9.46
N LEU A 210 -1.85 -10.22 -9.99
CA LEU A 210 -2.61 -9.17 -9.32
C LEU A 210 -4.10 -9.33 -9.64
N SER A 211 -4.91 -9.67 -8.63
CA SER A 211 -6.36 -9.82 -8.83
C SER A 211 -7.04 -8.47 -9.01
N VAL A 212 -7.93 -8.38 -10.00
CA VAL A 212 -8.77 -7.20 -10.27
C VAL A 212 -10.23 -7.67 -10.42
N PRO A 213 -10.98 -7.80 -9.31
CA PRO A 213 -12.33 -8.36 -9.32
C PRO A 213 -13.29 -7.56 -10.19
N LYS A 214 -14.00 -8.22 -11.10
CA LYS A 214 -14.98 -7.60 -12.02
C LYS A 214 -16.04 -6.77 -11.29
N SER A 215 -16.44 -7.20 -10.09
CA SER A 215 -17.48 -6.53 -9.28
C SER A 215 -17.11 -5.12 -8.81
N ARG A 216 -15.83 -4.76 -8.81
CA ARG A 216 -15.35 -3.43 -8.39
C ARG A 216 -14.78 -2.61 -9.54
N LYS A 217 -14.82 -3.11 -10.78
CA LYS A 217 -14.28 -2.38 -11.93
C LYS A 217 -15.27 -1.37 -12.46
N GLN A 218 -14.76 -0.17 -12.77
CA GLN A 218 -15.39 0.75 -13.71
C GLN A 218 -14.87 0.48 -15.13
N GLU A 219 -15.43 1.16 -16.14
CA GLU A 219 -14.86 1.15 -17.48
C GLU A 219 -13.40 1.62 -17.44
N CYS A 220 -12.48 0.70 -17.70
CA CYS A 220 -11.08 0.96 -18.01
C CYS A 220 -10.22 1.60 -16.89
N LEU A 221 -9.82 0.80 -15.89
CA LEU A 221 -8.87 1.24 -14.84
C LEU A 221 -7.50 1.59 -15.42
N THR A 222 -7.04 2.81 -15.17
CA THR A 222 -5.70 3.25 -15.56
C THR A 222 -4.65 2.67 -14.62
N CYS A 223 -3.49 2.30 -15.18
CA CYS A 223 -2.38 1.71 -14.44
C CYS A 223 -1.01 2.10 -15.01
N GLY A 224 0.05 1.71 -14.30
CA GLY A 224 1.42 1.93 -14.69
C GLY A 224 2.44 1.06 -13.95
N ILE A 225 3.65 1.04 -14.50
CA ILE A 225 4.80 0.30 -13.97
C ILE A 225 6.00 1.24 -13.91
N LEU A 226 6.49 1.50 -12.70
CA LEU A 226 7.49 2.53 -12.42
C LEU A 226 8.79 1.87 -11.91
N PRO A 227 9.90 1.91 -12.67
CA PRO A 227 11.19 1.35 -12.27
C PRO A 227 11.96 2.33 -11.35
N ILE A 228 11.36 2.65 -10.21
CA ILE A 228 11.94 3.61 -9.25
C ILE A 228 13.08 2.93 -8.48
N GLY A 229 14.21 3.63 -8.36
CA GLY A 229 15.37 3.15 -7.60
C GLY A 229 16.30 2.21 -8.37
N VAL A 230 16.03 1.96 -9.65
CA VAL A 230 16.88 1.16 -10.54
C VAL A 230 17.18 1.92 -11.84
N ALA A 231 18.29 1.61 -12.51
CA ALA A 231 18.65 2.25 -13.77
C ALA A 231 17.66 1.92 -14.89
N ALA A 232 17.28 0.64 -14.99
CA ALA A 232 16.25 0.12 -15.89
C ALA A 232 15.75 -1.23 -15.36
N ALA A 233 14.55 -1.61 -15.78
CA ALA A 233 13.96 -2.93 -15.55
C ALA A 233 13.46 -3.52 -16.87
N VAL A 234 13.52 -4.82 -17.04
CA VAL A 234 12.91 -5.52 -18.16
C VAL A 234 11.64 -6.21 -17.66
N VAL A 235 10.52 -5.94 -18.31
CA VAL A 235 9.19 -6.31 -17.85
C VAL A 235 8.42 -7.05 -18.94
N THR A 236 7.71 -8.10 -18.53
CA THR A 236 6.71 -8.82 -19.34
C THR A 236 5.38 -8.77 -18.60
N THR A 237 4.28 -8.45 -19.29
CA THR A 237 2.94 -8.37 -18.69
C THR A 237 1.89 -9.13 -19.49
N ARG A 238 0.81 -9.54 -18.81
CA ARG A 238 -0.45 -9.99 -19.43
C ARG A 238 -1.65 -9.34 -18.75
N GLY A 239 -2.73 -9.15 -19.50
CA GLY A 239 -3.98 -8.54 -19.01
C GLY A 239 -4.06 -7.01 -19.14
N LEU A 240 -3.04 -6.38 -19.73
CA LEU A 240 -3.03 -4.94 -20.00
C LEU A 240 -3.37 -4.63 -21.45
N ARG A 241 -3.88 -3.43 -21.72
CA ARG A 241 -4.13 -2.93 -23.07
C ARG A 241 -2.85 -2.83 -23.88
N TRP A 242 -1.79 -2.33 -23.25
CA TRP A 242 -0.45 -2.30 -23.82
C TRP A 242 0.42 -3.26 -23.03
N ASN A 243 0.34 -4.55 -23.37
CA ASN A 243 1.20 -5.57 -22.77
C ASN A 243 2.65 -5.34 -23.17
N LEU A 244 3.55 -5.56 -22.22
CA LEU A 244 5.00 -5.55 -22.43
C LEU A 244 5.47 -6.98 -22.68
N THR A 245 6.41 -7.17 -23.60
CA THR A 245 7.05 -8.46 -23.86
C THR A 245 8.56 -8.26 -23.84
N ASN A 246 9.21 -8.71 -22.76
CA ASN A 246 10.65 -8.55 -22.54
C ASN A 246 11.12 -7.10 -22.82
N THR A 247 10.35 -6.12 -22.36
CA THR A 247 10.53 -4.71 -22.71
C THR A 247 11.27 -3.97 -21.62
N GLU A 248 12.32 -3.23 -21.98
CA GLU A 248 13.04 -2.37 -21.05
C GLU A 248 12.20 -1.11 -20.71
N VAL A 249 12.06 -0.82 -19.42
CA VAL A 249 11.46 0.39 -18.88
C VAL A 249 12.46 1.11 -17.98
N SER A 250 12.51 2.44 -18.04
CA SER A 250 13.40 3.27 -17.22
C SER A 250 12.84 4.68 -17.02
N MET A 251 13.29 5.37 -15.97
CA MET A 251 12.90 6.76 -15.69
C MET A 251 13.38 7.75 -16.76
N MET A 252 14.34 7.37 -17.60
CA MET A 252 14.89 8.19 -18.69
C MET A 252 14.52 7.67 -20.08
N GLY A 253 13.69 6.64 -20.17
CA GLY A 253 13.32 5.98 -21.42
C GLY A 253 11.83 5.69 -21.46
N LEU A 254 11.46 4.47 -21.86
CA LEU A 254 10.07 4.04 -21.82
C LEU A 254 9.61 3.92 -20.36
N LEU A 255 8.54 4.63 -20.02
CA LEU A 255 7.85 4.50 -18.74
C LEU A 255 6.41 4.08 -19.02
N SER A 256 5.96 2.97 -18.44
CA SER A 256 4.58 2.50 -18.62
C SER A 256 3.66 3.34 -17.72
N THR A 257 3.11 4.42 -18.27
CA THR A 257 2.09 5.27 -17.62
C THR A 257 0.88 5.37 -18.52
N SER A 258 -0.29 5.61 -17.91
CA SER A 258 -1.57 5.66 -18.63
C SER A 258 -1.88 4.36 -19.38
N ASN A 259 -1.35 3.23 -18.90
CA ASN A 259 -1.73 1.91 -19.36
C ASN A 259 -3.13 1.58 -18.82
N GLN A 260 -3.77 0.54 -19.31
CA GLN A 260 -5.14 0.20 -18.95
C GLN A 260 -5.25 -1.28 -18.65
N VAL A 261 -5.93 -1.62 -17.57
CA VAL A 261 -6.36 -2.99 -17.32
C VAL A 261 -7.55 -3.27 -18.24
N LEU A 262 -7.49 -4.34 -19.03
CA LEU A 262 -8.59 -4.69 -19.94
C LEU A 262 -9.86 -5.05 -19.15
N GLU A 263 -11.02 -4.82 -19.76
CA GLU A 263 -12.33 -5.02 -19.14
C GLU A 263 -12.52 -6.46 -18.62
N ASP A 264 -12.14 -7.44 -19.44
CA ASP A 264 -12.25 -8.87 -19.17
C ASP A 264 -11.14 -9.45 -18.28
N THR A 265 -10.07 -8.69 -18.01
CA THR A 265 -8.89 -9.17 -17.28
C THR A 265 -9.13 -9.29 -15.78
N GLU A 266 -9.33 -10.50 -15.26
CA GLU A 266 -9.46 -10.71 -13.80
C GLU A 266 -8.11 -10.75 -13.08
N ILE A 267 -7.04 -11.08 -13.80
CA ILE A 267 -5.69 -11.20 -13.25
C ILE A 267 -4.72 -10.48 -14.18
N VAL A 268 -4.02 -9.48 -13.64
CA VAL A 268 -2.86 -8.88 -14.32
C VAL A 268 -1.63 -9.68 -13.91
N GLU A 269 -0.89 -10.18 -14.90
CA GLU A 269 0.36 -10.90 -14.68
C GLU A 269 1.54 -10.00 -14.98
N ILE A 270 2.53 -9.96 -14.09
CA ILE A 270 3.74 -9.14 -14.24
C ILE A 270 4.96 -9.95 -13.80
N ILE A 271 5.96 -10.00 -14.68
CA ILE A 271 7.31 -10.49 -14.36
C ILE A 271 8.29 -9.36 -14.65
N THR A 272 9.27 -9.21 -13.75
CA THR A 272 10.32 -8.21 -13.89
C THR A 272 11.67 -8.80 -13.47
N ASN A 273 12.76 -8.32 -14.09
CA ASN A 273 14.12 -8.70 -13.68
C ASN A 273 14.70 -7.80 -12.57
N GLN A 274 14.06 -6.67 -12.27
CA GLN A 274 14.44 -5.71 -11.22
C GLN A 274 13.19 -5.29 -10.42
N PRO A 275 13.32 -4.77 -9.18
CA PRO A 275 12.18 -4.23 -8.46
C PRO A 275 11.49 -3.10 -9.23
N VAL A 276 10.16 -3.12 -9.24
CA VAL A 276 9.33 -2.05 -9.84
C VAL A 276 8.14 -1.74 -8.93
N ILE A 277 7.60 -0.53 -9.02
CA ILE A 277 6.30 -0.19 -8.43
C ILE A 277 5.21 -0.45 -9.47
N TRP A 278 4.24 -1.27 -9.12
CA TRP A 278 2.95 -1.30 -9.81
C TRP A 278 2.04 -0.22 -9.22
N THR A 279 1.35 0.52 -10.08
CA THR A 279 0.33 1.48 -9.66
C THR A 279 -0.92 1.36 -10.52
N MET A 280 -2.08 1.59 -9.91
CA MET A 280 -3.36 1.62 -10.60
C MET A 280 -4.35 2.56 -9.91
N GLU A 281 -5.37 2.99 -10.65
CA GLU A 281 -6.53 3.66 -10.09
C GLU A 281 -7.25 2.74 -9.10
N ILE A 282 -7.83 3.34 -8.05
CA ILE A 282 -8.64 2.60 -7.09
C ILE A 282 -9.95 2.17 -7.77
N PRO A 283 -10.28 0.86 -7.76
CA PRO A 283 -11.58 0.39 -8.23
C PRO A 283 -12.71 0.96 -7.35
N ILE A 284 -13.79 1.45 -7.96
CA ILE A 284 -14.93 2.00 -7.21
C ILE A 284 -15.82 0.84 -6.74
N CYS A 285 -16.13 0.80 -5.44
CA CYS A 285 -17.20 -0.06 -4.94
C CYS A 285 -18.55 0.42 -5.49
N SER A 286 -19.28 -0.48 -6.14
CA SER A 286 -20.69 -0.29 -6.48
C SER A 286 -21.59 -0.37 -5.25
#